data_AF-A0A2H9RLZ4-F1
#
_entry.id   AF-A0A2H9RLZ4-F1
#
_cell.length_a   1.000
_cell.length_b   1.000
_cell.length_c   1.000
_cell.angle_alpha   90.00
_cell.angle_beta   90.00
_cell.angle_gamma   90.00
#
_symmetry.space_group_name_H-M   'P 1'
#
loop_
_entity.id
_entity.type
_entity.pdbx_description
1 polymer ?
#
loop_
_entity_poly.entity_id
_entity_poly.type
_entity_poly.pdbx_seq_one_letter_code
_entity_poly.pdbx_strand_id
1 'polypeptide(L)'
;MKAKFPLGKQRDFIKKVLEILGCPNLKELINRGVDVNYNSLKNYYCERRVITLNLVENLCNLSKLEKKDLVFEILDNNWGQVKGGKRTRLKN
;
A
#
# COMPACT_ATOMS: atom_id res chain seq x y z
N MET A 1 7.62 4.99 5.39
CA MET A 1 6.34 5.20 6.09
C MET A 1 5.24 4.41 5.40
N LYS A 2 4.21 3.98 6.13
CA LYS A 2 3.02 3.31 5.57
C LYS A 2 1.82 4.23 5.68
N ALA A 3 0.85 4.06 4.78
CA ALA A 3 -0.42 4.80 4.81
C ALA A 3 -1.54 3.81 5.17
N LYS A 4 -2.08 3.93 6.39
CA LYS A 4 -3.14 3.08 6.89
C LYS A 4 -4.49 3.73 6.61
N PHE A 5 -5.19 3.17 5.63
CA PHE A 5 -6.56 3.53 5.34
C PHE A 5 -7.53 2.86 6.34
N PRO A 6 -8.72 3.45 6.55
CA PRO A 6 -9.84 2.74 7.15
C PRO A 6 -10.19 1.47 6.35
N LEU A 7 -10.85 0.51 7.00
CA LEU A 7 -11.24 -0.75 6.37
C LEU A 7 -12.08 -0.50 5.11
N GLY A 8 -11.74 -1.15 4.00
CA GLY A 8 -12.35 -0.98 2.68
C GLY A 8 -11.82 0.21 1.88
N LYS A 9 -11.27 1.24 2.53
CA LYS A 9 -10.86 2.48 1.86
C LYS A 9 -9.56 2.36 1.08
N GLN A 10 -8.68 1.43 1.42
CA GLN A 10 -7.49 1.16 0.61
C GLN A 10 -7.90 0.55 -0.74
N ARG A 11 -8.85 -0.39 -0.72
CA ARG A 11 -9.40 -0.98 -1.93
C ARG A 11 -10.14 0.06 -2.78
N ASP A 12 -11.00 0.87 -2.15
CA ASP A 12 -11.74 1.93 -2.84
C ASP A 12 -10.79 2.93 -3.51
N PHE A 13 -9.71 3.32 -2.82
CA PHE A 13 -8.66 4.16 -3.39
C PHE A 13 -8.05 3.54 -4.64
N ILE A 14 -7.61 2.27 -4.56
CA ILE A 14 -6.99 1.60 -5.71
C ILE A 14 -8.00 1.43 -6.86
N LYS A 15 -9.27 1.13 -6.58
CA LYS A 15 -10.33 1.07 -7.61
C LYS A 15 -10.50 2.40 -8.32
N LYS A 16 -10.59 3.50 -7.55
CA LYS A 16 -10.70 4.86 -8.10
C LYS A 16 -9.51 5.20 -9.00
N VAL A 17 -8.29 4.80 -8.59
CA VAL A 17 -7.08 4.98 -9.42
C VAL A 17 -7.19 4.20 -10.74
N LEU A 18 -7.64 2.94 -10.69
CA LEU A 18 -7.85 2.13 -11.90
C LEU A 18 -8.88 2.77 -12.84
N GLU A 19 -10.00 3.24 -12.30
CA GLU A 19 -11.07 3.90 -13.03
C GLU A 19 -10.58 5.17 -13.73
N ILE A 20 -9.89 6.06 -13.01
CA ILE A 20 -9.36 7.32 -13.56
C ILE A 20 -8.33 7.06 -14.66
N LEU A 21 -7.46 6.08 -14.46
CA LEU A 21 -6.42 5.74 -15.43
C LEU A 21 -6.95 4.92 -16.62
N GLY A 22 -8.20 4.45 -16.59
CA GLY A 22 -8.73 3.52 -17.58
C GLY A 22 -7.99 2.16 -17.57
N CYS A 23 -7.62 1.68 -16.39
CA CYS A 23 -6.98 0.38 -16.22
C CYS A 23 -8.04 -0.71 -16.03
N PRO A 24 -8.14 -1.73 -16.89
CA PRO A 24 -9.07 -2.84 -16.69
C PRO A 24 -8.70 -3.73 -15.49
N ASN A 25 -7.43 -3.76 -15.06
CA ASN A 25 -6.96 -4.60 -13.96
C ASN A 25 -5.68 -4.04 -13.31
N LEU A 26 -5.28 -4.62 -12.17
CA LEU A 26 -4.07 -4.21 -11.42
C LEU A 26 -2.76 -4.40 -12.19
N LYS A 27 -2.69 -5.34 -13.13
CA LYS A 27 -1.47 -5.60 -13.92
C LYS A 27 -1.16 -4.41 -14.83
N GLU A 28 -2.19 -3.73 -15.31
CA GLU A 28 -2.03 -2.52 -16.13
C GLU A 28 -1.44 -1.32 -15.38
N LEU A 29 -1.44 -1.31 -14.04
CA LEU A 29 -0.71 -0.33 -13.26
C LEU A 29 0.81 -0.52 -13.40
N ILE A 30 1.26 -1.79 -13.50
CA ILE A 30 2.68 -2.13 -13.68
C ILE A 30 3.16 -1.61 -15.04
N ASN A 31 2.36 -1.82 -16.09
CA ASN A 31 2.64 -1.30 -17.44
C ASN A 31 2.70 0.23 -17.48
N ARG A 32 2.00 0.92 -16.57
CA ARG A 32 2.03 2.38 -16.41
C ARG A 32 3.20 2.90 -15.54
N GLY A 33 4.16 2.04 -15.20
CA GLY A 33 5.36 2.44 -14.46
C GLY A 33 5.24 2.38 -12.94
N VAL A 34 4.23 1.69 -12.40
CA VAL A 34 4.17 1.39 -10.97
C VAL A 34 5.20 0.30 -10.64
N ASP A 35 6.24 0.68 -9.89
CA ASP A 35 7.35 -0.20 -9.48
C ASP A 35 6.95 -1.10 -8.29
N VAL A 36 5.92 -1.92 -8.49
CA VAL A 36 5.43 -2.90 -7.52
C VAL A 36 4.95 -4.13 -8.27
N ASN A 37 5.41 -5.31 -7.84
CA ASN A 37 4.95 -6.56 -8.47
C ASN A 37 3.45 -6.80 -8.26
N TYR A 38 2.86 -7.58 -9.18
CA TYR A 38 1.42 -7.88 -9.17
C TYR A 38 0.95 -8.49 -7.85
N ASN A 39 1.73 -9.38 -7.25
CA ASN A 39 1.35 -10.02 -5.99
C ASN A 39 1.24 -9.01 -4.83
N SER A 40 2.13 -8.02 -4.79
CA SER A 40 2.10 -6.95 -3.80
C SER A 40 0.91 -6.01 -4.04
N LEU A 41 0.65 -5.63 -5.29
CA LEU A 41 -0.56 -4.88 -5.66
C LEU A 41 -1.83 -5.62 -5.25
N LYS A 42 -1.91 -6.93 -5.51
CA LYS A 42 -3.04 -7.77 -5.10
C LYS A 42 -3.20 -7.79 -3.57
N ASN A 43 -2.10 -7.89 -2.82
CA ASN A 43 -2.14 -7.83 -1.36
C ASN A 43 -2.64 -6.48 -0.84
N TYR A 44 -2.23 -5.37 -1.46
CA TYR A 44 -2.75 -4.04 -1.11
C TYR A 44 -4.22 -3.91 -1.49
N TYR A 45 -4.63 -4.34 -2.68
CA TYR A 45 -6.03 -4.31 -3.12
C TYR A 45 -6.96 -5.16 -2.23
N CYS A 46 -6.49 -6.33 -1.80
CA CYS A 46 -7.20 -7.18 -0.86
C CYS A 46 -7.09 -6.72 0.60
N GLU A 47 -6.37 -5.62 0.88
CA GLU A 47 -6.13 -5.07 2.22
C GLU A 47 -5.42 -6.02 3.19
N ARG A 48 -4.71 -7.02 2.64
CA ARG A 48 -3.88 -7.96 3.42
C ARG A 48 -2.60 -7.32 3.93
N ARG A 49 -2.18 -6.22 3.29
CA ARG A 49 -1.02 -5.42 3.66
C ARG A 49 -1.40 -3.95 3.64
N VAL A 50 -0.83 -3.19 4.57
CA VAL A 50 -0.91 -1.72 4.56
C VAL A 50 0.00 -1.21 3.44
N ILE A 51 -0.56 -0.36 2.58
CA ILE A 51 0.16 0.24 1.46
C ILE A 51 1.28 1.17 1.95
N THR A 52 2.39 1.25 1.21
CA THR A 52 3.46 2.20 1.52
C THR A 52 3.04 3.60 1.14
N LEU A 53 3.50 4.61 1.89
CA LEU A 53 3.20 6.00 1.56
C LEU A 53 3.70 6.34 0.15
N ASN A 54 4.93 5.95 -0.19
CA ASN A 54 5.50 6.17 -1.53
C ASN A 54 4.61 5.62 -2.66
N LEU A 55 3.98 4.45 -2.48
CA LEU A 55 3.07 3.91 -3.49
C LEU A 55 1.78 4.72 -3.60
N VAL A 56 1.22 5.19 -2.48
CA VAL A 56 0.07 6.12 -2.50
C VAL A 56 0.42 7.37 -3.29
N GLU A 57 1.59 7.96 -3.04
CA GLU A 57 2.04 9.18 -3.72
C GLU A 57 2.22 8.95 -5.22
N ASN A 58 2.85 7.84 -5.61
CA ASN A 58 3.00 7.48 -7.02
C ASN A 58 1.64 7.30 -7.71
N LEU A 59 0.70 6.57 -7.09
CA LEU A 59 -0.64 6.37 -7.62
C LEU A 59 -1.44 7.68 -7.71
N CYS A 60 -1.31 8.57 -6.71
CA CYS A 60 -1.89 9.92 -6.75
C CYS A 60 -1.33 10.74 -7.92
N ASN A 61 -0.01 10.72 -8.11
CA ASN A 61 0.64 11.45 -9.20
C ASN A 61 0.18 10.96 -10.57
N LEU A 62 0.07 9.64 -10.76
CA LEU A 62 -0.42 9.05 -12.00
C LEU A 62 -1.90 9.39 -12.27
N SER A 63 -2.74 9.23 -11.25
CA SER A 63 -4.20 9.45 -11.36
C SER A 63 -4.63 10.91 -11.20
N LYS A 64 -3.71 11.83 -10.91
CA LYS A 64 -4.00 13.23 -10.56
C LYS A 64 -4.98 13.37 -9.39
N LEU A 65 -5.00 12.40 -8.46
CA LEU A 65 -5.78 12.48 -7.23
C LEU A 65 -5.05 13.35 -6.20
N GLU A 66 -5.77 14.28 -5.58
CA GLU A 66 -5.21 15.08 -4.50
C GLU A 66 -5.21 14.30 -3.18
N LYS A 67 -4.07 14.31 -2.48
CA LYS A 67 -3.94 13.62 -1.19
C LYS A 67 -4.92 14.13 -0.12
N LYS A 68 -5.35 15.40 -0.23
CA LYS A 68 -6.31 16.03 0.70
C LYS A 68 -7.67 15.34 0.71
N ASP A 69 -8.03 14.65 -0.37
CA ASP A 69 -9.29 13.94 -0.52
C ASP A 69 -9.22 12.50 0.02
N LEU A 70 -8.04 12.08 0.50
CA LEU A 70 -7.80 10.74 1.03
C LEU A 70 -7.73 10.77 2.55
N VAL A 71 -8.46 9.85 3.18
CA VAL A 71 -8.44 9.66 4.64
C VAL A 71 -7.57 8.44 4.96
N PHE A 72 -6.37 8.68 5.48
CA PHE A 72 -5.47 7.64 6.00
C PHE A 72 -4.55 8.20 7.10
N GLU A 73 -4.06 7.31 7.95
CA GLU A 73 -3.07 7.60 8.97
C GLU A 73 -1.66 7.27 8.45
N ILE A 74 -0.67 8.09 8.79
CA ILE A 74 0.74 7.78 8.50
C ILE A 74 1.29 6.93 9.65
N LEU A 75 1.82 5.76 9.32
CA LEU A 75 2.49 4.87 10.26
C LEU A 75 4.00 4.85 10.01
N ASP A 76 4.75 4.83 11.10
CA ASP A 76 6.19 4.69 11.05
C ASP A 76 6.66 3.33 10.52
N ASN A 77 7.88 3.30 9.98
CA ASN A 77 8.46 2.09 9.37
C ASN A 77 8.51 0.89 10.32
N ASN A 78 8.68 1.14 11.62
CA ASN A 78 8.78 0.11 12.65
C ASN A 78 7.41 -0.43 13.10
N TRP A 79 6.30 0.04 12.51
CA TRP A 79 4.96 -0.41 12.86
C TRP A 79 4.77 -1.89 12.49
N GLY A 80 4.58 -2.71 13.53
CA GLY A 80 4.44 -4.17 13.43
C GLY A 80 5.75 -4.96 13.52
N GLN A 81 6.89 -4.30 13.72
CA GLN A 81 8.15 -4.99 14.00
C GLN A 81 8.17 -5.41 15.48
N VAL A 82 7.89 -6.68 15.76
CA VAL A 82 8.21 -7.28 17.05
C VAL A 82 9.73 -7.29 17.16
N LYS A 83 10.31 -6.57 18.13
CA LYS A 83 11.74 -6.66 18.44
C LYS A 83 12.07 -8.14 18.65
N GLY A 84 12.82 -8.74 17.73
CA GLY A 84 13.12 -10.17 17.77
C GLY A 84 13.67 -10.54 19.14
N GLY A 85 13.01 -11.49 19.81
CA GLY A 85 13.50 -12.02 21.08
C GLY A 85 14.84 -12.70 20.86
N LYS A 86 15.89 -12.20 21.53
CA LYS A 86 17.14 -12.93 21.67
C LYS A 86 16.80 -14.23 22.39
N ARG A 87 16.76 -15.37 21.69
CA ARG A 87 16.75 -16.69 22.34
C ARG A 87 18.11 -16.85 23.04
N THR A 88 18.20 -16.44 24.29
CA THR A 88 19.32 -16.80 25.16
C THR A 88 19.36 -18.32 25.22
N ARG A 89 20.38 -18.94 24.63
CA ARG A 89 20.66 -20.36 24.87
C ARG A 89 21.08 -20.47 26.33
N LEU A 90 20.17 -20.87 27.23
CA LEU A 90 20.58 -21.42 28.52
C LEU A 90 21.37 -22.70 28.21
N LYS A 91 22.68 -22.65 28.40
CA LYS A 91 23.49 -23.87 28.51
C LYS A 91 23.27 -24.38 29.93
N ASN A 92 22.69 -25.57 30.05
CA ASN A 92 22.95 -26.46 31.19
C ASN A 92 23.92 -27.54 30.70
#